data_AF-A0A0H3D5F5-F1
#
_entry.id   AF-A0A0H3D5F5-F1
#
_cell.length_a   1.000
_cell.length_b   1.000
_cell.length_c   1.000
_cell.angle_alpha   90.00
_cell.angle_beta   90.00
_cell.angle_gamma   90.00
#
_symmetry.space_group_name_H-M   'P 1'
#
loop_
_entity.id
_entity.type
_entity.pdbx_description
1 polymer ?
#
loop_
_entity_poly.entity_id
_entity_poly.type
_entity_poly.pdbx_seq_one_letter_code
_entity_poly.pdbx_strand_id
1 'polypeptide(L)'
;MLARAAYQDAFFAWPRSERERYVSLLRAADPGWAPGFLRWLRVETPMRYAALVGAAAFVTGRLERGEHGLSRQVIASVLCRADDPGHVLAYWAFAYGPSLPKPVKRGVADAVTRLYDEPALLAYDDGGHHFELGFVRADLPWLGGIGTPRPLRFGEVIRLVHPRARDNAQGDLFRHALARRHGRVRTVPETLPLVRSWAGIPGPEDGVVAASAGDFDRLDASGLPPAAGVVGAGGEEQTEPPRRGHVAVRPGQSTTAHPALAGPLHLLARLRSDYGHPPPGQWLAQLRRATTPAQTEILLAALPVADLLARPGGLTRLEPLIPHLPLPVLLAHLRRFDAAGIGFETAMAVAARIGDRGEVRASGAGPLRFAAAWGGVDSRRWEPALAAGARHSLGVVPRLRGRTLVVVEPGSDTRIVFGLALAQRCDDADVGLLGGGRFPLEPGESPLHALIRWHSTDLRTAAPAATGHDRVVLVTEQYHETPDVPAGVPLYVWETRRYSRHEHEPEFAHGSPRGFFRGLGDASFRLIPQWEEFVAKNQISS
;
A
#
# COMPACT_ATOMS: atom_id res chain seq x y z
N MET A 1 -21.55 15.45 -2.30
CA MET A 1 -21.41 13.98 -2.26
C MET A 1 -19.95 13.47 -2.34
N LEU A 2 -18.93 14.27 -2.02
CA LEU A 2 -17.52 13.86 -2.01
C LEU A 2 -16.87 14.55 -0.82
N ALA A 3 -16.02 13.97 0.04
CA ALA A 3 -15.30 12.71 -0.01
C ALA A 3 -15.16 12.15 1.41
N ARG A 4 -15.23 10.82 1.56
CA ARG A 4 -14.87 10.06 2.78
C ARG A 4 -13.45 9.50 2.69
N ALA A 5 -12.52 10.33 2.18
CA ALA A 5 -11.17 9.94 1.76
C ALA A 5 -10.31 9.28 2.85
N ALA A 6 -10.73 9.35 4.12
CA ALA A 6 -10.11 8.62 5.23
C ALA A 6 -10.41 7.09 5.22
N TYR A 7 -11.52 6.65 4.63
CA TYR A 7 -11.95 5.24 4.57
C TYR A 7 -11.63 4.60 3.22
N GLN A 8 -10.37 4.76 2.81
CA GLN A 8 -9.79 4.41 1.52
C GLN A 8 -10.25 3.03 1.01
N ASP A 9 -10.04 1.97 1.81
CA ASP A 9 -10.49 0.62 1.46
C ASP A 9 -11.67 0.12 2.31
N ALA A 10 -12.11 0.92 3.27
CA ALA A 10 -13.14 0.56 4.24
C ALA A 10 -14.54 1.02 3.79
N PHE A 11 -14.92 0.80 2.52
CA PHE A 11 -16.27 1.13 2.03
C PHE A 11 -17.36 0.51 2.91
N PHE A 12 -17.14 -0.70 3.42
CA PHE A 12 -18.04 -1.38 4.35
C PHE A 12 -18.20 -0.68 5.71
N ALA A 13 -17.27 0.23 6.06
CA ALA A 13 -17.35 1.09 7.24
C ALA A 13 -18.08 2.42 7.00
N TRP A 14 -18.45 2.72 5.75
CA TRP A 14 -19.32 3.87 5.47
C TRP A 14 -20.70 3.63 6.07
N PRO A 15 -21.39 4.66 6.58
CA PRO A 15 -22.81 4.61 6.92
C PRO A 15 -23.70 3.98 5.85
N ARG A 16 -24.66 3.15 6.29
CA ARG A 16 -25.52 2.34 5.42
C ARG A 16 -26.25 3.17 4.35
N SER A 17 -26.92 4.25 4.76
CA SER A 17 -27.68 5.15 3.87
C SER A 17 -26.81 5.65 2.70
N GLU A 18 -25.57 6.04 2.97
CA GLU A 18 -24.66 6.53 1.95
C GLU A 18 -24.13 5.44 1.02
N ARG A 19 -23.87 4.23 1.55
CA ARG A 19 -23.52 3.10 0.69
C ARG A 19 -24.65 2.77 -0.26
N GLU A 20 -25.89 2.77 0.24
CA GLU A 20 -27.10 2.54 -0.55
C GLU A 20 -27.29 3.67 -1.58
N ARG A 21 -27.08 4.93 -1.19
CA ARG A 21 -27.13 6.08 -2.10
C ARG A 21 -26.07 6.01 -3.19
N TYR A 22 -24.81 5.71 -2.84
CA TYR A 22 -23.71 5.53 -3.79
C TYR A 22 -24.02 4.42 -4.82
N VAL A 23 -24.49 3.27 -4.35
CA VAL A 23 -24.90 2.15 -5.22
C VAL A 23 -26.06 2.58 -6.12
N SER A 24 -27.07 3.26 -5.58
CA SER A 24 -28.24 3.74 -6.34
C SER A 24 -27.84 4.70 -7.46
N LEU A 25 -26.98 5.68 -7.18
CA LEU A 25 -26.50 6.64 -8.17
C LEU A 25 -25.71 5.95 -9.29
N LEU A 26 -24.79 5.05 -8.95
CA LEU A 26 -23.99 4.36 -9.97
C LEU A 26 -24.81 3.39 -10.80
N ARG A 27 -25.84 2.79 -10.22
CA ARG A 27 -26.81 1.96 -10.96
C ARG A 27 -27.47 2.79 -12.07
N ALA A 28 -27.77 4.06 -11.82
CA ALA A 28 -28.42 4.99 -12.76
C ALA A 28 -27.45 5.92 -13.53
N ALA A 29 -26.14 5.73 -13.38
CA ALA A 29 -25.16 6.67 -13.93
C ALA A 29 -25.05 6.61 -15.45
N ASP A 30 -24.74 7.77 -16.05
CA ASP A 30 -24.50 7.92 -17.48
C ASP A 30 -23.32 7.04 -17.96
N PRO A 31 -23.50 6.21 -19.01
CA PRO A 31 -22.40 5.42 -19.58
C PRO A 31 -21.26 6.22 -20.21
N GLY A 32 -21.47 7.48 -20.58
CA GLY A 32 -20.39 8.37 -21.03
C GLY A 32 -19.44 8.76 -19.89
N TRP A 33 -19.98 8.93 -18.68
CA TRP A 33 -19.26 9.40 -17.51
C TRP A 33 -18.75 8.30 -16.58
N ALA A 34 -19.58 7.30 -16.27
CA ALA A 34 -19.32 6.30 -15.22
C ALA A 34 -18.01 5.50 -15.41
N PRO A 35 -17.63 5.06 -16.63
CA PRO A 35 -16.35 4.36 -16.83
C PRO A 35 -15.14 5.21 -16.45
N GLY A 36 -15.16 6.50 -16.78
CA GLY A 36 -14.10 7.45 -16.46
C GLY A 36 -14.01 7.69 -14.95
N PHE A 37 -15.16 7.91 -14.31
CA PHE A 37 -15.25 8.08 -12.86
C PHE A 37 -14.73 6.86 -12.10
N LEU A 38 -15.18 5.65 -12.45
CA LEU A 38 -14.77 4.41 -11.76
C LEU A 38 -13.28 4.10 -11.98
N ARG A 39 -12.74 4.38 -13.16
CA ARG A 39 -11.30 4.25 -13.43
C ARG A 39 -10.49 5.25 -12.61
N TRP A 40 -10.91 6.52 -12.59
CA TRP A 40 -10.29 7.55 -11.77
C TRP A 40 -10.31 7.15 -10.29
N LEU A 41 -11.47 6.70 -9.79
CA LEU A 41 -11.63 6.24 -8.42
C LEU A 41 -10.67 5.09 -8.08
N ARG A 42 -10.45 4.17 -9.02
CA ARG A 42 -9.56 3.02 -8.83
C ARG A 42 -8.07 3.36 -8.86
N VAL A 43 -7.67 4.29 -9.75
CA VAL A 43 -6.27 4.51 -10.13
C VAL A 43 -5.69 5.78 -9.49
N GLU A 44 -6.48 6.85 -9.45
CA GLU A 44 -6.03 8.17 -9.00
C GLU A 44 -6.33 8.43 -7.51
N THR A 45 -7.16 7.57 -6.92
CA THR A 45 -7.56 7.67 -5.52
C THR A 45 -7.30 6.36 -4.79
N PRO A 46 -7.17 6.39 -3.45
CA PRO A 46 -7.04 5.18 -2.67
C PRO A 46 -8.39 4.45 -2.46
N MET A 47 -9.47 4.81 -3.19
CA MET A 47 -10.82 4.25 -3.02
C MET A 47 -11.05 2.94 -3.81
N ARG A 48 -10.24 1.91 -3.53
CA ARG A 48 -10.29 0.62 -4.23
C ARG A 48 -11.68 -0.03 -4.12
N TYR A 49 -12.16 -0.25 -2.90
CA TYR A 49 -13.36 -1.07 -2.69
C TYR A 49 -14.63 -0.37 -3.20
N ALA A 50 -14.68 0.96 -3.09
CA ALA A 50 -15.75 1.76 -3.68
C ALA A 50 -15.79 1.61 -5.21
N ALA A 51 -14.63 1.57 -5.88
CA ALA A 51 -14.56 1.32 -7.31
C ALA A 51 -15.09 -0.08 -7.70
N LEU A 52 -14.76 -1.11 -6.92
CA LEU A 52 -15.28 -2.48 -7.15
C LEU A 52 -16.80 -2.55 -7.01
N VAL A 53 -17.33 -2.04 -5.89
CA VAL A 53 -18.78 -1.98 -5.62
C VAL A 53 -19.49 -1.13 -6.68
N GLY A 54 -18.90 0.00 -7.03
CA GLY A 54 -19.46 0.92 -8.00
C GLY A 54 -19.56 0.34 -9.40
N ALA A 55 -18.53 -0.36 -9.86
CA ALA A 55 -18.56 -1.07 -11.14
C ALA A 55 -19.64 -2.16 -11.16
N ALA A 56 -19.80 -2.90 -10.05
CA ALA A 56 -20.85 -3.90 -9.95
C ALA A 56 -22.26 -3.27 -10.00
N ALA A 57 -22.49 -2.18 -9.25
CA ALA A 57 -23.74 -1.43 -9.27
C ALA A 57 -24.09 -0.88 -10.64
N PHE A 58 -23.12 -0.26 -11.33
CA PHE A 58 -23.27 0.26 -12.68
C PHE A 58 -23.68 -0.84 -13.67
N VAL A 59 -22.97 -1.98 -13.65
CA VAL A 59 -23.31 -3.11 -14.54
C VAL A 59 -24.68 -3.69 -14.25
N THR A 60 -25.05 -3.83 -12.97
CA THR A 60 -26.40 -4.31 -12.60
C THR A 60 -27.49 -3.40 -13.15
N GLY A 61 -27.35 -2.08 -13.02
CA GLY A 61 -28.33 -1.14 -13.56
C GLY A 61 -28.47 -1.22 -15.07
N ARG A 62 -27.35 -1.34 -15.80
CA ARG A 62 -27.37 -1.56 -17.26
C ARG A 62 -28.10 -2.84 -17.65
N LEU A 63 -27.83 -3.94 -16.94
CA LEU A 63 -28.46 -5.23 -17.22
C LEU A 63 -29.97 -5.19 -17.01
N GLU A 64 -30.45 -4.51 -15.98
CA GLU A 64 -31.87 -4.36 -15.70
C GLU A 64 -32.61 -3.52 -16.74
N ARG A 65 -31.90 -2.59 -17.40
CA ARG A 65 -32.42 -1.80 -18.52
C ARG A 65 -32.24 -2.48 -19.88
N GLY A 66 -31.66 -3.68 -19.92
CA GLY A 66 -31.35 -4.37 -21.17
C GLY A 66 -30.26 -3.69 -22.00
N GLU A 67 -29.43 -2.84 -21.40
CA GLU A 67 -28.37 -2.13 -22.09
C GLU A 67 -27.17 -3.05 -22.36
N HIS A 68 -26.54 -2.86 -23.52
CA HIS A 68 -25.41 -3.66 -23.98
C HIS A 68 -24.15 -2.81 -24.16
N GLY A 69 -22.99 -3.46 -24.28
CA GLY A 69 -21.69 -2.78 -24.33
C GLY A 69 -21.24 -2.21 -22.97
N LEU A 70 -19.95 -1.89 -22.86
CA LEU A 70 -19.28 -1.29 -21.69
C LEU A 70 -19.15 -2.16 -20.43
N SER A 71 -20.14 -2.99 -20.08
CA SER A 71 -20.16 -3.71 -18.79
C SER A 71 -18.94 -4.61 -18.54
N ARG A 72 -18.47 -5.34 -19.57
CA ARG A 72 -17.25 -6.17 -19.47
C ARG A 72 -16.00 -5.32 -19.24
N GLN A 73 -15.90 -4.20 -19.96
CA GLN A 73 -14.74 -3.30 -19.94
C GLN A 73 -14.64 -2.57 -18.60
N VAL A 74 -15.77 -2.09 -18.06
CA VAL A 74 -15.84 -1.43 -16.76
C VAL A 74 -15.47 -2.39 -15.62
N ILE A 75 -15.98 -3.63 -15.64
CA ILE A 75 -15.56 -4.63 -14.64
C ILE A 75 -14.06 -4.89 -14.76
N ALA A 76 -13.53 -5.13 -15.97
CA ALA A 76 -12.12 -5.42 -16.14
C ALA A 76 -11.19 -4.26 -15.75
N SER A 77 -11.63 -3.00 -15.91
CA SER A 77 -10.81 -1.80 -15.67
C SER A 77 -10.61 -1.49 -14.19
N VAL A 78 -11.53 -1.88 -13.32
CA VAL A 78 -11.42 -1.64 -11.87
C VAL A 78 -10.66 -2.73 -11.12
N LEU A 79 -10.36 -3.87 -11.77
CA LEU A 79 -9.58 -4.96 -11.19
C LEU A 79 -8.10 -4.73 -11.48
N CYS A 80 -7.35 -4.18 -10.52
CA CYS A 80 -5.93 -3.83 -10.67
C CYS A 80 -5.00 -4.60 -9.72
N ARG A 81 -5.54 -5.30 -8.73
CA ARG A 81 -4.80 -6.17 -7.79
C ARG A 81 -5.30 -7.59 -7.89
N ALA A 82 -4.41 -8.57 -7.65
CA ALA A 82 -4.73 -9.96 -7.87
C ALA A 82 -5.78 -10.53 -6.90
N ASP A 83 -6.04 -9.87 -5.77
CA ASP A 83 -7.16 -10.19 -4.88
C ASP A 83 -8.48 -9.50 -5.27
N ASP A 84 -8.50 -8.53 -6.21
CA ASP A 84 -9.73 -7.86 -6.65
C ASP A 84 -10.77 -8.81 -7.28
N PRO A 85 -10.40 -9.77 -8.15
CA PRO A 85 -11.35 -10.73 -8.72
C PRO A 85 -12.13 -11.51 -7.64
N GLY A 86 -11.45 -11.90 -6.57
CA GLY A 86 -12.08 -12.60 -5.45
C GLY A 86 -13.03 -11.69 -4.67
N HIS A 87 -12.65 -10.44 -4.42
CA HIS A 87 -13.49 -9.47 -3.70
C HIS A 87 -14.75 -9.10 -4.47
N VAL A 88 -14.64 -8.80 -5.77
CA VAL A 88 -15.81 -8.39 -6.56
C VAL A 88 -16.82 -9.54 -6.69
N LEU A 89 -16.35 -10.79 -6.80
CA LEU A 89 -17.23 -11.97 -6.86
C LEU A 89 -17.87 -12.27 -5.50
N ALA A 90 -17.13 -12.13 -4.40
CA ALA A 90 -17.68 -12.28 -3.05
C ALA A 90 -18.77 -11.21 -2.77
N TYR A 91 -18.50 -9.95 -3.15
CA TYR A 91 -19.49 -8.89 -3.08
C TYR A 91 -20.71 -9.18 -3.97
N TRP A 92 -20.49 -9.63 -5.21
CA TRP A 92 -21.57 -9.93 -6.14
C TRP A 92 -22.50 -11.00 -5.60
N ALA A 93 -21.95 -12.11 -5.12
CA ALA A 93 -22.71 -13.21 -4.53
C ALA A 93 -23.56 -12.74 -3.34
N PHE A 94 -23.01 -11.86 -2.50
CA PHE A 94 -23.72 -11.28 -1.37
C PHE A 94 -24.83 -10.29 -1.78
N ALA A 95 -24.54 -9.38 -2.71
CA ALA A 95 -25.42 -8.26 -3.04
C ALA A 95 -26.47 -8.58 -4.12
N TYR A 96 -26.14 -9.43 -5.09
CA TYR A 96 -26.96 -9.71 -6.28
C TYR A 96 -27.28 -11.20 -6.45
N GLY A 97 -26.74 -12.07 -5.57
CA GLY A 97 -26.97 -13.50 -5.59
C GLY A 97 -25.95 -14.29 -6.42
N PRO A 98 -26.11 -15.64 -6.48
CA PRO A 98 -25.08 -16.54 -7.01
C PRO A 98 -24.97 -16.54 -8.54
N SER A 99 -25.95 -16.00 -9.25
CA SER A 99 -25.95 -15.94 -10.71
C SER A 99 -25.00 -14.84 -11.19
N LEU A 100 -24.01 -15.23 -12.01
CA LEU A 100 -23.01 -14.30 -12.54
C LEU A 100 -23.33 -13.95 -14.01
N PRO A 101 -23.74 -12.70 -14.31
CA PRO A 101 -24.03 -12.30 -15.68
C PRO A 101 -22.81 -12.45 -16.60
N LYS A 102 -23.06 -12.81 -17.87
CA LYS A 102 -22.01 -13.00 -18.89
C LYS A 102 -20.99 -11.85 -18.97
N PRO A 103 -21.35 -10.56 -19.01
CA PRO A 103 -20.35 -9.49 -19.07
C PRO A 103 -19.47 -9.42 -17.82
N VAL A 104 -20.02 -9.69 -16.64
CA VAL A 104 -19.28 -9.71 -15.37
C VAL A 104 -18.30 -10.87 -15.36
N LYS A 105 -18.78 -12.08 -15.68
CA LYS A 105 -17.96 -13.30 -15.79
C LYS A 105 -16.76 -13.07 -16.72
N ARG A 106 -17.01 -12.48 -17.90
CA ARG A 106 -15.95 -12.20 -18.89
C ARG A 106 -14.99 -11.10 -18.42
N GLY A 107 -15.48 -10.03 -17.78
CA GLY A 107 -14.62 -8.96 -17.28
C GLY A 107 -13.69 -9.44 -16.17
N VAL A 108 -14.18 -10.29 -15.26
CA VAL A 108 -13.37 -10.92 -14.23
C VAL A 108 -12.37 -11.92 -14.85
N ALA A 109 -12.79 -12.72 -15.84
CA ALA A 109 -11.88 -13.63 -16.54
C ALA A 109 -10.72 -12.91 -17.25
N ASP A 110 -10.98 -11.75 -17.86
CA ASP A 110 -9.93 -10.92 -18.46
C ASP A 110 -8.93 -10.42 -17.41
N ALA A 111 -9.43 -9.99 -16.25
CA ALA A 111 -8.58 -9.56 -15.15
C ALA A 111 -7.76 -10.71 -14.56
N VAL A 112 -8.34 -11.91 -14.40
CA VAL A 112 -7.61 -13.10 -13.95
C VAL A 112 -6.47 -13.44 -14.90
N THR A 113 -6.72 -13.42 -16.21
CA THR A 113 -5.70 -13.68 -17.23
C THR A 113 -4.55 -12.66 -17.17
N ARG A 114 -4.85 -11.41 -16.80
CA ARG A 114 -3.87 -10.33 -16.65
C ARG A 114 -3.10 -10.39 -15.32
N LEU A 115 -3.77 -10.73 -14.22
CA LEU A 115 -3.27 -10.51 -12.86
C LEU A 115 -2.77 -11.77 -12.15
N TYR A 116 -3.15 -12.97 -12.61
CA TYR A 116 -2.77 -14.20 -11.94
C TYR A 116 -1.48 -14.75 -12.54
N ASP A 117 -0.43 -14.67 -11.74
CA ASP A 117 0.89 -15.26 -11.93
C ASP A 117 1.37 -15.92 -10.62
N GLU A 118 2.56 -16.50 -10.63
CA GLU A 118 3.12 -17.15 -9.42
C GLU A 118 3.33 -16.17 -8.25
N PRO A 119 3.93 -14.96 -8.45
CA PRO A 119 4.04 -13.98 -7.37
C PRO A 119 2.69 -13.63 -6.75
N ALA A 120 1.67 -13.37 -7.57
CA ALA A 120 0.33 -13.05 -7.11
C ALA A 120 -0.31 -14.20 -6.33
N LEU A 121 -0.17 -15.44 -6.81
CA LEU A 121 -0.69 -16.61 -6.11
C LEU A 121 -0.09 -16.71 -4.70
N LEU A 122 1.22 -16.52 -4.57
CA LEU A 122 1.90 -16.63 -3.27
C LEU A 122 1.58 -15.45 -2.34
N ALA A 123 1.45 -14.24 -2.88
CA ALA A 123 1.18 -13.04 -2.09
C ALA A 123 -0.28 -12.92 -1.63
N TYR A 124 -1.25 -13.41 -2.42
CA TYR A 124 -2.67 -13.11 -2.21
C TYR A 124 -3.57 -14.33 -1.95
N ASP A 125 -3.15 -15.57 -2.24
CA ASP A 125 -3.96 -16.78 -1.99
C ASP A 125 -3.70 -17.39 -0.60
N ASP A 126 -3.67 -16.58 0.46
CA ASP A 126 -3.21 -16.99 1.79
C ASP A 126 -4.27 -17.73 2.64
N GLY A 127 -5.56 -17.60 2.30
CA GLY A 127 -6.64 -18.23 3.04
C GLY A 127 -7.48 -17.36 3.95
N GLY A 128 -7.33 -16.04 3.86
CA GLY A 128 -8.33 -15.11 4.35
C GLY A 128 -7.80 -13.90 5.11
N HIS A 129 -6.55 -13.47 4.90
CA HIS A 129 -5.90 -12.38 5.62
C HIS A 129 -5.40 -11.26 4.70
N HIS A 130 -6.31 -10.66 3.94
CA HIS A 130 -6.00 -9.73 2.83
C HIS A 130 -6.42 -8.28 3.11
N PHE A 131 -7.11 -8.02 4.22
CA PHE A 131 -7.45 -6.67 4.64
C PHE A 131 -6.54 -6.25 5.81
N GLU A 132 -5.45 -5.55 5.49
CA GLU A 132 -4.59 -4.85 6.45
C GLU A 132 -5.29 -3.59 6.98
N LEU A 133 -6.38 -3.76 7.71
CA LEU A 133 -6.95 -2.66 8.46
C LEU A 133 -6.94 -3.03 9.94
N GLY A 134 -5.77 -2.87 10.55
CA GLY A 134 -5.56 -3.03 12.00
C GLY A 134 -6.34 -2.04 12.89
N PHE A 135 -7.24 -1.24 12.31
CA PHE A 135 -8.13 -0.30 13.01
C PHE A 135 -9.62 -0.55 12.70
N VAL A 136 -9.97 -1.57 11.91
CA VAL A 136 -11.36 -1.86 11.53
C VAL A 136 -12.09 -2.49 12.72
N ARG A 137 -12.70 -1.58 13.49
CA ARG A 137 -13.90 -1.70 14.33
C ARG A 137 -14.46 -3.12 14.47
N ALA A 138 -14.21 -3.75 15.62
CA ALA A 138 -14.89 -4.98 16.03
C ALA A 138 -16.43 -4.81 16.14
N ASP A 139 -16.93 -3.58 16.24
CA ASP A 139 -18.35 -3.23 16.37
C ASP A 139 -19.06 -2.94 15.03
N LEU A 140 -18.37 -3.00 13.88
CA LEU A 140 -18.93 -2.70 12.55
C LEU A 140 -20.24 -3.42 12.19
N PRO A 141 -20.41 -4.72 12.49
CA PRO A 141 -21.65 -5.42 12.19
C PRO A 141 -22.87 -4.80 12.89
N TRP A 142 -22.70 -4.29 14.12
CA TRP A 142 -23.76 -3.72 14.96
C TRP A 142 -24.24 -2.34 14.47
N LEU A 143 -23.42 -1.66 13.66
CA LEU A 143 -23.75 -0.34 13.11
C LEU A 143 -24.33 -0.43 11.71
N GLY A 144 -24.62 -1.64 11.22
CA GLY A 144 -25.06 -1.89 9.87
C GLY A 144 -23.91 -1.78 8.86
N GLY A 145 -22.66 -1.97 9.30
CA GLY A 145 -21.52 -2.28 8.41
C GLY A 145 -21.68 -3.67 7.80
N ILE A 146 -21.07 -3.90 6.64
CA ILE A 146 -20.86 -5.27 6.13
C ILE A 146 -19.56 -5.75 6.78
N GLY A 147 -19.50 -6.99 7.27
CA GLY A 147 -18.22 -7.56 7.70
C GLY A 147 -17.19 -7.47 6.57
N THR A 148 -15.91 -7.28 6.88
CA THR A 148 -14.85 -7.24 5.85
C THR A 148 -14.94 -8.49 4.98
N PRO A 149 -15.31 -8.38 3.70
CA PRO A 149 -15.51 -9.56 2.87
C PRO A 149 -14.15 -10.20 2.61
N ARG A 150 -14.10 -11.52 2.71
CA ARG A 150 -12.94 -12.29 2.27
C ARG A 150 -13.04 -12.51 0.76
N PRO A 151 -11.99 -12.25 -0.04
CA PRO A 151 -11.96 -12.59 -1.43
C PRO A 151 -12.03 -14.10 -1.52
N LEU A 152 -12.68 -14.54 -2.58
CA LEU A 152 -12.58 -15.93 -2.99
C LEU A 152 -11.12 -16.28 -3.29
N ARG A 153 -10.72 -17.50 -2.92
CA ARG A 153 -9.38 -18.02 -3.25
C ARG A 153 -9.19 -18.07 -4.76
N PHE A 154 -7.94 -18.09 -5.23
CA PHE A 154 -7.65 -18.08 -6.66
C PHE A 154 -8.34 -19.22 -7.40
N GLY A 155 -8.29 -20.44 -6.85
CA GLY A 155 -8.99 -21.60 -7.42
C GLY A 155 -10.51 -21.43 -7.51
N GLU A 156 -11.13 -20.71 -6.58
CA GLU A 156 -12.58 -20.45 -6.59
C GLU A 156 -12.96 -19.46 -7.69
N VAL A 157 -12.18 -18.39 -7.83
CA VAL A 157 -12.34 -17.41 -8.91
C VAL A 157 -12.21 -18.12 -10.26
N ILE A 158 -11.13 -18.90 -10.46
CA ILE A 158 -10.89 -19.64 -11.71
C ILE A 158 -12.05 -20.57 -12.03
N ARG A 159 -12.55 -21.31 -11.03
CA ARG A 159 -13.72 -22.21 -11.19
C ARG A 159 -14.98 -21.47 -11.63
N LEU A 160 -15.22 -20.25 -11.12
CA LEU A 160 -16.43 -19.49 -11.44
C LEU A 160 -16.36 -18.84 -12.83
N VAL A 161 -15.19 -18.31 -13.20
CA VAL A 161 -15.08 -17.46 -14.39
C VAL A 161 -14.52 -18.16 -15.62
N HIS A 162 -13.84 -19.30 -15.43
CA HIS A 162 -13.20 -20.08 -16.49
C HIS A 162 -12.33 -19.21 -17.42
N PRO A 163 -11.27 -18.57 -16.88
CA PRO A 163 -10.38 -17.74 -17.66
C PRO A 163 -9.62 -18.55 -18.70
N ARG A 164 -9.28 -17.92 -19.84
CA ARG A 164 -8.41 -18.52 -20.85
C ARG A 164 -6.96 -18.16 -20.49
N ALA A 165 -6.15 -19.15 -20.17
CA ALA A 165 -4.72 -18.94 -19.93
C ALA A 165 -4.04 -18.34 -21.17
N ARG A 166 -3.11 -17.43 -20.95
CA ARG A 166 -2.32 -16.78 -22.01
C ARG A 166 -1.23 -17.69 -22.57
N ASP A 167 -0.73 -18.62 -21.75
CA ASP A 167 0.36 -19.55 -22.06
C ASP A 167 0.24 -20.84 -21.21
N ASN A 168 1.13 -21.81 -21.47
CA ASN A 168 1.13 -23.09 -20.77
C ASN A 168 1.46 -22.95 -19.28
N ALA A 169 2.36 -22.04 -18.91
CA ALA A 169 2.76 -21.82 -17.52
C ALA A 169 1.60 -21.28 -16.68
N GLN A 170 0.83 -20.32 -17.21
CA GLN A 170 -0.38 -19.83 -16.57
C GLN A 170 -1.49 -20.90 -16.54
N GLY A 171 -1.54 -21.78 -17.53
CA GLY A 171 -2.40 -22.97 -17.50
C GLY A 171 -2.06 -23.90 -16.33
N ASP A 172 -0.78 -24.14 -16.09
CA ASP A 172 -0.28 -24.91 -14.94
C ASP A 172 -0.54 -24.21 -13.61
N LEU A 173 -0.36 -22.89 -13.54
CA LEU A 173 -0.73 -22.08 -12.38
C LEU A 173 -2.21 -22.25 -12.04
N PHE A 174 -3.09 -22.19 -13.04
CA PHE A 174 -4.54 -22.34 -12.82
C PHE A 174 -4.89 -23.73 -12.30
N ARG A 175 -4.29 -24.79 -12.88
CA ARG A 175 -4.43 -26.16 -12.38
C ARG A 175 -3.93 -26.29 -10.94
N HIS A 176 -2.78 -25.70 -10.64
CA HIS A 176 -2.19 -25.72 -9.30
C HIS A 176 -3.10 -25.01 -8.28
N ALA A 177 -3.59 -23.81 -8.57
CA ALA A 177 -4.50 -23.06 -7.71
C ALA A 177 -5.82 -23.80 -7.45
N LEU A 178 -6.38 -24.45 -8.47
CA LEU A 178 -7.56 -25.32 -8.34
C LEU A 178 -7.28 -26.53 -7.43
N ALA A 179 -6.12 -27.18 -7.56
CA ALA A 179 -5.74 -28.32 -6.74
C ALA A 179 -5.50 -27.94 -5.27
N ARG A 180 -4.91 -26.76 -5.02
CA ARG A 180 -4.63 -26.19 -3.68
C ARG A 180 -5.90 -26.11 -2.82
N ARG A 181 -7.00 -25.65 -3.42
CA ARG A 181 -8.32 -25.55 -2.78
C ARG A 181 -8.81 -26.88 -2.19
N HIS A 182 -8.53 -27.99 -2.88
CA HIS A 182 -9.04 -29.30 -2.49
C HIS A 182 -8.09 -30.09 -1.58
N GLY A 183 -6.94 -29.51 -1.20
CA GLY A 183 -5.87 -30.25 -0.53
C GLY A 183 -5.28 -31.36 -1.40
N ARG A 184 -5.41 -31.24 -2.74
CA ARG A 184 -5.03 -32.29 -3.71
C ARG A 184 -3.77 -31.94 -4.48
N VAL A 185 -2.90 -31.11 -3.93
CA VAL A 185 -1.61 -30.79 -4.56
C VAL A 185 -0.73 -32.04 -4.47
N ARG A 186 -0.61 -32.78 -5.57
CA ARG A 186 0.22 -33.99 -5.67
C ARG A 186 1.62 -33.67 -6.16
N THR A 187 1.74 -32.76 -7.12
CA THR A 187 3.00 -32.31 -7.72
C THR A 187 2.91 -30.83 -8.07
N VAL A 188 4.04 -30.13 -8.04
CA VAL A 188 4.14 -28.73 -8.50
C VAL A 188 4.83 -28.73 -9.87
N PRO A 189 4.18 -28.27 -10.95
CA PRO A 189 4.75 -28.25 -12.30
C PRO A 189 6.10 -27.51 -12.39
N GLU A 190 7.01 -27.97 -13.26
CA GLU A 190 8.30 -27.32 -13.54
C GLU A 190 8.17 -25.91 -14.10
N THR A 191 7.05 -25.65 -14.79
CA THR A 191 6.64 -24.34 -15.29
C THR A 191 6.30 -23.33 -14.19
N LEU A 192 6.27 -23.76 -12.92
CA LEU A 192 6.05 -22.92 -11.75
C LEU A 192 7.29 -22.87 -10.83
N PRO A 193 8.42 -22.31 -11.31
CA PRO A 193 9.68 -22.30 -10.57
C PRO A 193 9.58 -21.61 -9.21
N LEU A 194 8.78 -20.54 -9.07
CA LEU A 194 8.62 -19.81 -7.82
C LEU A 194 7.76 -20.57 -6.80
N VAL A 195 6.71 -21.26 -7.24
CA VAL A 195 5.91 -22.12 -6.37
C VAL A 195 6.69 -23.36 -5.92
N ARG A 196 7.44 -23.99 -6.84
CA ARG A 196 8.33 -25.12 -6.51
C ARG A 196 9.37 -24.72 -5.47
N SER A 197 9.97 -23.57 -5.76
CA SER A 197 10.87 -22.88 -4.88
C SER A 197 10.30 -22.70 -3.46
N TRP A 198 9.09 -22.15 -3.37
CA TRP A 198 8.40 -21.91 -2.11
C TRP A 198 8.12 -23.20 -1.35
N ALA A 199 7.82 -24.29 -2.06
CA ALA A 199 7.60 -25.61 -1.52
C ALA A 199 8.90 -26.36 -1.14
N GLY A 200 10.08 -25.77 -1.34
CA GLY A 200 11.37 -26.41 -1.06
C GLY A 200 11.75 -27.52 -2.05
N ILE A 201 11.13 -27.54 -3.23
CA ILE A 201 11.41 -28.52 -4.28
C ILE A 201 12.61 -28.03 -5.09
N PRO A 202 13.71 -28.83 -5.21
CA PRO A 202 14.90 -28.45 -5.97
C PRO A 202 14.57 -28.12 -7.43
N GLY A 203 15.27 -27.14 -7.98
CA GLY A 203 15.26 -26.89 -9.42
C GLY A 203 16.01 -27.99 -10.17
N PRO A 204 15.81 -28.14 -11.49
CA PRO A 204 16.54 -29.11 -12.29
C PRO A 204 18.07 -28.93 -12.23
N GLU A 205 18.57 -27.74 -11.90
CA GLU A 205 20.01 -27.45 -11.78
C GLU A 205 20.60 -27.73 -10.37
N ASP A 206 19.76 -27.88 -9.34
CA ASP A 206 20.21 -28.12 -7.95
C ASP A 206 20.57 -29.61 -7.69
N GLY A 207 20.35 -30.49 -8.68
CA GLY A 207 20.51 -31.94 -8.56
C GLY A 207 21.94 -32.49 -8.70
N VAL A 208 22.97 -31.65 -8.83
CA VAL A 208 24.34 -32.10 -9.16
C VAL A 208 25.33 -32.06 -7.99
N VAL A 209 24.92 -31.69 -6.77
CA VAL A 209 25.83 -31.77 -5.59
C VAL A 209 25.17 -32.49 -4.42
N ALA A 210 24.88 -33.79 -4.61
CA ALA A 210 24.76 -34.73 -3.51
C ALA A 210 26.10 -35.47 -3.36
N ALA A 211 27.10 -34.80 -2.78
CA ALA A 211 28.26 -35.48 -2.21
C ALA A 211 27.87 -35.99 -0.82
N SER A 212 28.08 -37.30 -0.64
CA SER A 212 27.86 -38.12 0.56
C SER A 212 27.98 -37.42 1.90
N ALA A 213 26.93 -37.55 2.71
CA ALA A 213 27.02 -37.43 4.17
C ALA A 213 27.73 -38.67 4.72
N GLY A 214 28.99 -38.52 5.09
CA GLY A 214 29.80 -39.50 5.80
C GLY A 214 31.10 -38.83 6.23
N ASP A 215 31.45 -38.97 7.50
CA ASP A 215 32.67 -38.45 8.16
C ASP A 215 32.76 -36.95 8.40
N PHE A 216 32.08 -36.47 9.45
CA PHE A 216 32.65 -35.46 10.36
C PHE A 216 32.12 -35.71 11.77
N ASP A 217 32.60 -36.79 12.39
CA ASP A 217 32.55 -36.95 13.85
C ASP A 217 33.95 -37.35 14.32
N ARG A 218 34.77 -36.34 14.64
CA ARG A 218 35.95 -36.34 15.51
C ARG A 218 36.63 -34.97 15.42
N LEU A 219 36.14 -34.06 16.23
CA LEU A 219 36.94 -32.95 16.74
C LEU A 219 37.17 -33.25 18.22
N ASP A 220 38.32 -33.85 18.54
CA ASP A 220 38.89 -33.75 19.87
C ASP A 220 40.08 -32.80 19.87
N ALA A 221 40.21 -32.16 21.02
CA ALA A 221 41.05 -31.02 21.28
C ALA A 221 42.53 -31.39 21.39
N SER A 222 43.41 -30.62 20.75
CA SER A 222 44.63 -30.06 21.36
C SER A 222 45.58 -29.46 20.32
N GLY A 223 46.16 -28.29 20.65
CA GLY A 223 47.51 -27.93 20.24
C GLY A 223 47.70 -27.12 18.96
N LEU A 224 47.78 -25.80 19.10
CA LEU A 224 48.63 -24.95 18.23
C LEU A 224 50.13 -25.33 18.42
N PRO A 225 51.08 -24.86 17.57
CA PRO A 225 51.97 -25.67 16.72
C PRO A 225 53.45 -25.62 17.17
N PRO A 226 54.37 -26.25 16.41
CA PRO A 226 55.46 -25.47 15.80
C PRO A 226 55.72 -25.92 14.32
N ALA A 227 55.91 -25.00 13.36
CA ALA A 227 57.12 -24.24 13.02
C ALA A 227 58.18 -25.01 12.18
N ALA A 228 58.34 -24.52 10.94
CA ALA A 228 59.56 -24.41 10.11
C ALA A 228 60.27 -25.65 9.51
N GLY A 229 60.67 -25.51 8.22
CA GLY A 229 61.62 -26.34 7.47
C GLY A 229 61.12 -26.65 6.04
N VAL A 230 61.29 -25.81 5.02
CA VAL A 230 62.47 -25.53 4.16
C VAL A 230 62.91 -26.72 3.27
N VAL A 231 63.03 -26.44 1.95
CA VAL A 231 63.70 -27.18 0.84
C VAL A 231 62.88 -28.35 0.22
N GLY A 232 62.76 -28.53 -1.11
CA GLY A 232 63.40 -27.93 -2.28
C GLY A 232 62.82 -28.45 -3.60
N ALA A 233 63.39 -27.95 -4.70
CA ALA A 233 62.92 -28.04 -6.08
C ALA A 233 63.39 -29.28 -6.88
N GLY A 234 62.76 -29.51 -8.03
CA GLY A 234 63.16 -30.38 -9.16
C GLY A 234 61.88 -30.82 -9.92
N GLY A 235 61.60 -30.42 -11.16
CA GLY A 235 62.30 -30.80 -12.42
C GLY A 235 61.91 -32.26 -12.75
N GLU A 236 61.30 -32.66 -13.86
CA GLU A 236 61.31 -32.23 -15.27
C GLU A 236 60.14 -32.91 -16.03
N GLU A 237 59.81 -32.34 -17.21
CA GLU A 237 59.51 -32.94 -18.54
C GLU A 237 58.91 -34.36 -18.68
N GLN A 238 58.14 -34.77 -19.69
CA GLN A 238 57.51 -34.29 -20.93
C GLN A 238 56.79 -35.53 -21.49
N THR A 239 55.57 -35.44 -22.03
CA THR A 239 55.15 -36.14 -23.29
C THR A 239 53.67 -35.92 -23.64
N GLU A 240 53.45 -35.24 -24.77
CA GLU A 240 52.25 -35.15 -25.61
C GLU A 240 52.72 -35.57 -27.05
N PRO A 241 51.90 -35.76 -28.12
CA PRO A 241 50.45 -35.59 -28.33
C PRO A 241 49.86 -36.75 -29.24
N PRO A 242 48.84 -36.67 -30.16
CA PRO A 242 48.36 -35.55 -31.01
C PRO A 242 46.83 -35.29 -31.08
N ARG A 243 46.49 -34.01 -30.95
CA ARG A 243 45.68 -33.12 -31.82
C ARG A 243 44.66 -33.68 -32.84
N ARG A 244 43.41 -33.21 -32.70
CA ARG A 244 42.51 -32.63 -33.73
C ARG A 244 41.70 -31.56 -32.98
N GLY A 245 41.50 -30.30 -33.35
CA GLY A 245 41.49 -29.54 -34.61
C GLY A 245 40.67 -28.29 -34.28
N HIS A 246 41.28 -27.10 -34.37
CA HIS A 246 40.67 -25.82 -33.96
C HIS A 246 39.56 -25.35 -34.91
N VAL A 247 38.46 -24.84 -34.35
CA VAL A 247 37.73 -23.71 -34.93
C VAL A 247 37.70 -22.61 -33.87
N ALA A 248 38.27 -21.46 -34.23
CA ALA A 248 38.37 -20.28 -33.40
C ALA A 248 37.03 -19.52 -33.34
N VAL A 249 36.59 -19.16 -32.14
CA VAL A 249 35.59 -18.11 -31.90
C VAL A 249 36.21 -17.10 -30.93
N ARG A 250 36.08 -15.81 -31.29
CA ARG A 250 36.73 -14.64 -30.70
C ARG A 250 36.39 -14.44 -29.20
N PRO A 251 37.30 -13.90 -28.36
CA PRO A 251 36.93 -13.41 -27.03
C PRO A 251 36.31 -12.02 -27.20
N GLY A 252 35.00 -11.93 -27.03
CA GLY A 252 34.29 -10.68 -27.23
C GLY A 252 32.82 -10.81 -26.90
N GLN A 253 32.51 -11.07 -25.64
CA GLN A 253 31.32 -10.56 -24.95
C GLN A 253 31.45 -10.90 -23.47
N SER A 254 31.89 -9.90 -22.72
CA SER A 254 31.72 -9.82 -21.27
C SER A 254 30.25 -10.11 -20.95
N THR A 255 29.97 -11.27 -20.37
CA THR A 255 28.77 -11.45 -19.56
C THR A 255 28.90 -10.47 -18.42
N THR A 256 28.18 -9.35 -18.53
CA THR A 256 27.99 -8.40 -17.45
C THR A 256 27.41 -9.19 -16.28
N ALA A 257 28.27 -9.51 -15.31
CA ALA A 257 27.84 -9.81 -13.96
C ALA A 257 27.01 -8.61 -13.50
N HIS A 258 25.69 -8.75 -13.55
CA HIS A 258 24.77 -7.78 -12.95
C HIS A 258 25.09 -7.68 -11.46
N PRO A 259 25.04 -6.48 -10.86
CA PRO A 259 25.56 -6.29 -9.51
C PRO A 259 24.72 -7.11 -8.54
N ALA A 260 25.34 -8.18 -8.04
CA ALA A 260 24.84 -8.96 -6.94
C ALA A 260 24.61 -8.03 -5.73
N LEU A 261 23.50 -8.27 -5.03
CA LEU A 261 23.11 -7.66 -3.76
C LEU A 261 24.33 -7.26 -2.91
N ALA A 262 24.67 -5.98 -2.86
CA ALA A 262 25.71 -5.47 -1.98
C ALA A 262 25.10 -5.13 -0.61
N GLY A 263 25.74 -5.60 0.47
CA GLY A 263 25.39 -5.27 1.86
C GLY A 263 24.90 -6.44 2.72
N PRO A 264 24.36 -6.18 3.93
CA PRO A 264 24.02 -7.17 4.96
C PRO A 264 23.07 -8.29 4.51
N LEU A 265 22.37 -8.11 3.38
CA LEU A 265 21.51 -9.11 2.74
C LEU A 265 22.27 -10.38 2.35
N HIS A 266 23.57 -10.29 2.01
CA HIS A 266 24.40 -11.47 1.70
C HIS A 266 24.68 -12.33 2.94
N LEU A 267 24.77 -11.71 4.13
CA LEU A 267 24.97 -12.42 5.40
C LEU A 267 23.67 -13.13 5.84
N LEU A 268 22.51 -12.53 5.60
CA LEU A 268 21.20 -13.14 5.89
C LEU A 268 20.83 -14.27 4.93
N ALA A 269 21.34 -14.22 3.70
CA ALA A 269 21.21 -15.29 2.72
C ALA A 269 21.90 -16.60 3.15
N ARG A 270 22.88 -16.53 4.08
CA ARG A 270 23.68 -17.69 4.52
C ARG A 270 23.23 -18.35 5.83
N LEU A 271 22.27 -17.79 6.56
CA LEU A 271 21.76 -18.40 7.80
C LEU A 271 20.94 -19.68 7.49
N ARG A 272 21.51 -20.85 7.75
CA ARG A 272 20.77 -22.13 7.82
C ARG A 272 20.07 -22.25 9.18
N SER A 273 18.88 -22.83 9.19
CA SER A 273 18.11 -23.13 10.40
C SER A 273 18.31 -24.60 10.73
N ASP A 274 18.88 -24.91 11.89
CA ASP A 274 19.07 -26.28 12.39
C ASP A 274 17.82 -26.91 13.00
N TYR A 275 16.71 -26.16 13.08
CA TYR A 275 15.44 -26.68 13.58
C TYR A 275 14.39 -26.70 12.48
N GLY A 276 13.88 -27.91 12.20
CA GLY A 276 12.81 -28.16 11.24
C GLY A 276 11.48 -27.51 11.61
N HIS A 277 10.62 -27.36 10.59
CA HIS A 277 9.21 -26.88 10.56
C HIS A 277 8.91 -25.40 10.20
N PRO A 278 7.86 -25.12 9.39
CA PRO A 278 7.49 -23.80 8.82
C PRO A 278 6.70 -22.93 9.83
N PRO A 279 6.31 -21.62 9.64
CA PRO A 279 6.22 -20.77 8.43
C PRO A 279 7.08 -19.47 8.33
N PRO A 280 8.02 -19.08 9.23
CA PRO A 280 8.88 -17.92 8.92
C PRO A 280 9.97 -18.24 7.87
N GLY A 281 10.25 -19.53 7.63
CA GLY A 281 11.20 -19.96 6.60
C GLY A 281 10.70 -19.73 5.17
N GLN A 282 9.39 -19.62 4.95
CA GLN A 282 8.80 -19.44 3.62
C GLN A 282 9.04 -18.00 3.10
N TRP A 283 8.70 -16.97 3.88
CA TRP A 283 8.95 -15.56 3.51
C TRP A 283 10.43 -15.23 3.35
N LEU A 284 11.29 -15.77 4.22
CA LEU A 284 12.74 -15.67 4.05
C LEU A 284 13.24 -16.41 2.79
N ALA A 285 12.61 -17.54 2.40
CA ALA A 285 12.90 -18.23 1.15
C ALA A 285 12.41 -17.48 -0.11
N GLN A 286 11.33 -16.70 -0.01
CA GLN A 286 10.85 -15.79 -1.05
C GLN A 286 11.81 -14.63 -1.30
N LEU A 287 12.29 -14.00 -0.23
CA LEU A 287 13.29 -12.94 -0.32
C LEU A 287 14.63 -13.46 -0.86
N ARG A 288 15.01 -14.69 -0.50
CA ARG A 288 16.21 -15.36 -1.05
C ARG A 288 16.15 -15.62 -2.56
N ARG A 289 14.97 -15.55 -3.19
CA ARG A 289 14.77 -15.94 -4.60
C ARG A 289 14.13 -14.84 -5.45
N ALA A 290 13.90 -13.67 -4.88
CA ALA A 290 13.57 -12.49 -5.66
C ALA A 290 14.78 -12.15 -6.55
N THR A 291 14.60 -12.26 -7.87
CA THR A 291 15.66 -11.97 -8.84
C THR A 291 15.68 -10.51 -9.26
N THR A 292 14.64 -9.75 -8.89
CA THR A 292 14.50 -8.33 -9.20
C THR A 292 14.21 -7.48 -7.96
N PRO A 293 14.65 -6.21 -7.93
CA PRO A 293 14.32 -5.28 -6.86
C PRO A 293 12.81 -5.09 -6.67
N ALA A 294 12.04 -4.98 -7.75
CA ALA A 294 10.58 -4.77 -7.70
C ALA A 294 9.84 -5.95 -7.05
N GLN A 295 10.24 -7.19 -7.32
CA GLN A 295 9.67 -8.37 -6.67
C GLN A 295 9.99 -8.37 -5.18
N THR A 296 11.22 -8.03 -4.82
CA THR A 296 11.65 -7.93 -3.42
C THR A 296 10.79 -6.91 -2.67
N GLU A 297 10.56 -5.74 -3.26
CA GLU A 297 9.75 -4.66 -2.68
C GLU A 297 8.29 -5.09 -2.47
N ILE A 298 7.66 -5.75 -3.45
CA ILE A 298 6.27 -6.25 -3.34
C ILE A 298 6.17 -7.27 -2.19
N LEU A 299 7.12 -8.18 -2.09
CA LEU A 299 7.12 -9.22 -1.06
C LEU A 299 7.31 -8.61 0.33
N LEU A 300 8.22 -7.63 0.47
CA LEU A 300 8.41 -6.91 1.72
C LEU A 300 7.19 -6.07 2.09
N ALA A 301 6.49 -5.49 1.10
CA ALA A 301 5.25 -4.73 1.32
C ALA A 301 4.10 -5.60 1.84
N ALA A 302 4.10 -6.88 1.50
CA ALA A 302 3.04 -7.84 1.86
C ALA A 302 3.37 -8.66 3.11
N LEU A 303 4.49 -8.38 3.80
CA LEU A 303 4.86 -9.11 5.00
C LEU A 303 3.81 -8.87 6.10
N PRO A 304 3.24 -9.93 6.70
CA PRO A 304 2.29 -9.80 7.80
C PRO A 304 3.02 -9.46 9.11
N VAL A 305 3.55 -8.24 9.20
CA VAL A 305 4.46 -7.79 10.26
C VAL A 305 3.88 -8.03 11.66
N ALA A 306 2.58 -7.72 11.85
CA ALA A 306 1.93 -7.90 13.15
C ALA A 306 1.89 -9.38 13.58
N ASP A 307 1.53 -10.27 12.66
CA ASP A 307 1.43 -11.71 12.94
C ASP A 307 2.81 -12.33 13.15
N LEU A 308 3.82 -11.87 12.41
CA LEU A 308 5.21 -12.31 12.58
C LEU A 308 5.73 -11.92 13.97
N LEU A 309 5.52 -10.68 14.39
CA LEU A 309 5.96 -10.20 15.71
C LEU A 309 5.23 -10.88 16.87
N ALA A 310 3.97 -11.30 16.69
CA ALA A 310 3.20 -12.00 17.72
C ALA A 310 3.68 -13.45 17.98
N ARG A 311 4.56 -14.01 17.13
CA ARG A 311 5.03 -15.40 17.24
C ARG A 311 6.32 -15.51 18.06
N PRO A 312 6.52 -16.63 18.79
CA PRO A 312 7.79 -16.92 19.45
C PRO A 312 8.97 -16.91 18.46
N GLY A 313 10.03 -16.16 18.78
CA GLY A 313 11.20 -15.99 17.92
C GLY A 313 10.92 -15.24 16.60
N GLY A 314 9.75 -14.61 16.47
CA GLY A 314 9.35 -13.86 15.28
C GLY A 314 10.22 -12.63 15.04
N LEU A 315 10.55 -11.90 16.10
CA LEU A 315 11.47 -10.75 16.04
C LEU A 315 12.84 -11.14 15.48
N THR A 316 13.47 -12.19 16.00
CA THR A 316 14.81 -12.63 15.55
C THR A 316 14.88 -12.89 14.04
N ARG A 317 13.76 -13.33 13.45
CA ARG A 317 13.67 -13.62 12.01
C ARG A 317 13.29 -12.39 11.18
N LEU A 318 12.48 -11.50 11.75
CA LEU A 318 12.00 -10.30 11.08
C LEU A 318 13.00 -9.15 11.15
N GLU A 319 13.69 -8.99 12.27
CA GLU A 319 14.55 -7.85 12.57
C GLU A 319 15.55 -7.53 11.45
N PRO A 320 16.25 -8.51 10.86
CA PRO A 320 17.19 -8.19 9.79
C PRO A 320 16.53 -7.74 8.48
N LEU A 321 15.22 -8.00 8.31
CA LEU A 321 14.42 -7.56 7.18
C LEU A 321 13.83 -6.16 7.39
N ILE A 322 13.68 -5.72 8.64
CA ILE A 322 13.04 -4.44 8.99
C ILE A 322 13.69 -3.28 8.22
N PRO A 323 15.02 -3.12 8.15
CA PRO A 323 15.64 -2.00 7.44
C PRO A 323 15.35 -1.97 5.94
N HIS A 324 14.82 -3.04 5.35
CA HIS A 324 14.50 -3.15 3.94
C HIS A 324 13.01 -2.99 3.64
N LEU A 325 12.13 -2.99 4.65
CA LEU A 325 10.70 -2.83 4.48
C LEU A 325 10.36 -1.51 3.75
N PRO A 326 9.32 -1.47 2.90
CA PRO A 326 8.88 -0.22 2.30
C PRO A 326 8.56 0.82 3.35
N LEU A 327 8.87 2.09 3.07
CA LEU A 327 8.70 3.19 4.02
C LEU A 327 7.28 3.28 4.62
N PRO A 328 6.18 3.08 3.86
CA PRO A 328 4.84 3.07 4.43
C PRO A 328 4.61 1.95 5.46
N VAL A 329 5.22 0.77 5.25
CA VAL A 329 5.14 -0.36 6.20
C VAL A 329 5.93 -0.02 7.45
N LEU A 330 7.12 0.57 7.32
CA LEU A 330 7.90 1.05 8.46
C LEU A 330 7.10 2.00 9.34
N LEU A 331 6.54 3.06 8.74
CA LEU A 331 5.73 4.07 9.43
C LEU A 331 4.51 3.46 10.16
N ALA A 332 3.84 2.48 9.54
CA ALA A 332 2.67 1.82 10.12
C ALA A 332 2.99 0.88 11.31
N HIS A 333 4.26 0.48 11.47
CA HIS A 333 4.67 -0.56 12.42
C HIS A 333 5.72 -0.12 13.45
N LEU A 334 6.18 1.14 13.46
CA LEU A 334 7.19 1.63 14.42
C LEU A 334 6.86 1.26 15.88
N ARG A 335 5.63 1.53 16.34
CA ARG A 335 5.19 1.17 17.70
C ARG A 335 5.37 -0.33 18.00
N ARG A 336 5.09 -1.19 17.02
CA ARG A 336 5.21 -2.64 17.19
C ARG A 336 6.67 -3.07 17.22
N PHE A 337 7.53 -2.41 16.43
CA PHE A 337 8.97 -2.65 16.47
C PHE A 337 9.58 -2.20 17.81
N ASP A 338 9.15 -1.05 18.35
CA ASP A 338 9.47 -0.63 19.72
C ASP A 338 9.04 -1.67 20.76
N ALA A 339 7.76 -2.04 20.74
CA ALA A 339 7.20 -2.97 21.71
C ALA A 339 7.85 -4.36 21.64
N ALA A 340 8.29 -4.78 20.45
CA ALA A 340 9.02 -6.02 20.27
C ALA A 340 10.47 -5.93 20.77
N GLY A 341 11.04 -4.73 20.88
CA GLY A 341 12.41 -4.53 21.35
C GLY A 341 13.46 -4.69 20.24
N ILE A 342 13.25 -4.12 19.06
CA ILE A 342 14.29 -4.07 18.01
C ILE A 342 15.59 -3.46 18.55
N GLY A 343 16.74 -3.97 18.08
CA GLY A 343 18.06 -3.49 18.44
C GLY A 343 18.33 -2.06 17.95
N PHE A 344 19.31 -1.42 18.59
CA PHE A 344 19.70 -0.04 18.33
C PHE A 344 20.10 0.20 16.87
N GLU A 345 20.94 -0.68 16.30
CA GLU A 345 21.40 -0.58 14.90
C GLU A 345 20.23 -0.66 13.91
N THR A 346 19.29 -1.59 14.12
CA THR A 346 18.08 -1.72 13.33
C THR A 346 17.24 -0.44 13.41
N ALA A 347 17.04 0.08 14.62
CA ALA A 347 16.29 1.32 14.82
C ALA A 347 16.96 2.51 14.11
N MET A 348 18.29 2.59 14.16
CA MET A 348 19.05 3.67 13.51
C MET A 348 18.98 3.59 11.98
N ALA A 349 19.10 2.40 11.40
CA ALA A 349 18.92 2.21 9.96
C ALA A 349 17.52 2.61 9.49
N VAL A 350 16.47 2.26 10.26
CA VAL A 350 15.09 2.68 9.97
C VAL A 350 14.94 4.19 10.10
N ALA A 351 15.50 4.81 11.13
CA ALA A 351 15.41 6.24 11.36
C ALA A 351 16.08 7.03 10.23
N ALA A 352 17.25 6.58 9.77
CA ALA A 352 17.95 7.17 8.63
C ALA A 352 17.08 7.18 7.36
N ARG A 353 16.38 6.08 7.06
CA ARG A 353 15.47 5.99 5.90
C ARG A 353 14.23 6.88 6.04
N ILE A 354 13.65 6.97 7.23
CA ILE A 354 12.50 7.84 7.51
C ILE A 354 12.86 9.32 7.33
N GLY A 355 14.08 9.70 7.71
CA GLY A 355 14.58 11.05 7.52
C GLY A 355 15.11 11.37 6.12
N ASP A 356 15.31 10.37 5.25
CA ASP A 356 15.90 10.58 3.93
C ASP A 356 14.91 11.19 2.92
N ARG A 357 15.34 12.26 2.25
CA ARG A 357 14.51 12.99 1.28
C ARG A 357 14.16 12.15 0.05
N GLY A 358 15.07 11.30 -0.42
CA GLY A 358 14.88 10.47 -1.60
C GLY A 358 13.85 9.37 -1.36
N GLU A 359 14.02 8.63 -0.26
CA GLU A 359 13.12 7.57 0.21
C GLU A 359 11.70 8.08 0.44
N VAL A 360 11.55 9.21 1.15
CA VAL A 360 10.23 9.82 1.40
C VAL A 360 9.53 10.16 0.09
N ARG A 361 10.24 10.76 -0.87
CA ARG A 361 9.68 11.10 -2.19
C ARG A 361 9.30 9.85 -2.98
N ALA A 362 10.17 8.84 -3.01
CA ALA A 362 9.92 7.59 -3.73
C ALA A 362 8.70 6.84 -3.16
N SER A 363 8.51 6.89 -1.84
CA SER A 363 7.39 6.20 -1.16
C SER A 363 6.01 6.78 -1.45
N GLY A 364 5.94 8.06 -1.87
CA GLY A 364 4.68 8.79 -2.00
C GLY A 364 3.91 9.01 -0.69
N ALA A 365 4.51 8.73 0.48
CA ALA A 365 3.89 8.97 1.78
C ALA A 365 3.69 10.47 2.02
N GLY A 366 2.50 10.85 2.50
CA GLY A 366 2.19 12.24 2.83
C GLY A 366 2.30 12.56 4.32
N PRO A 367 2.15 13.84 4.70
CA PRO A 367 2.36 14.32 6.06
C PRO A 367 1.53 13.61 7.13
N LEU A 368 0.31 13.20 6.81
CA LEU A 368 -0.58 12.57 7.79
C LEU A 368 -0.15 11.16 8.17
N ARG A 369 0.54 10.43 7.28
CA ARG A 369 1.18 9.15 7.64
C ARG A 369 2.31 9.33 8.66
N PHE A 370 3.11 10.39 8.53
CA PHE A 370 4.15 10.70 9.51
C PHE A 370 3.55 11.14 10.85
N ALA A 371 2.47 11.93 10.83
CA ALA A 371 1.75 12.31 12.05
C ALA A 371 1.12 11.10 12.75
N ALA A 372 0.54 10.17 12.00
CA ALA A 372 0.00 8.93 12.56
C ALA A 372 1.10 8.07 13.20
N ALA A 373 2.28 8.00 12.59
CA ALA A 373 3.44 7.32 13.16
C ALA A 373 3.95 8.05 14.43
N TRP A 374 4.05 9.38 14.39
CA TRP A 374 4.46 10.23 15.50
C TRP A 374 3.57 10.07 16.73
N GLY A 375 2.25 10.18 16.57
CA GLY A 375 1.31 9.99 17.68
C GLY A 375 1.15 8.52 18.13
N GLY A 376 1.72 7.58 17.37
CA GLY A 376 1.66 6.16 17.67
C GLY A 376 2.88 5.61 18.42
N VAL A 377 4.00 6.33 18.47
CA VAL A 377 5.22 5.87 19.13
C VAL A 377 5.39 6.52 20.49
N ASP A 378 5.67 5.71 21.53
CA ASP A 378 5.93 6.24 22.88
C ASP A 378 7.38 6.73 23.05
N SER A 379 8.27 6.31 22.14
CA SER A 379 9.70 6.58 22.19
C SER A 379 10.08 7.84 21.43
N ARG A 380 10.84 8.73 22.08
CA ARG A 380 11.41 9.93 21.44
C ARG A 380 12.47 9.64 20.39
N ARG A 381 12.94 8.39 20.28
CA ARG A 381 14.02 8.00 19.34
C ARG A 381 13.69 8.32 17.88
N TRP A 382 12.39 8.31 17.54
CA TRP A 382 11.93 8.53 16.17
C TRP A 382 11.66 10.00 15.85
N GLU A 383 11.59 10.87 16.85
CA GLU A 383 11.17 12.27 16.66
C GLU A 383 12.00 12.98 15.58
N PRO A 384 13.35 12.97 15.60
CA PRO A 384 14.12 13.70 14.59
C PRO A 384 13.85 13.18 13.17
N ALA A 385 13.76 11.86 13.01
CA ALA A 385 13.53 11.20 11.74
C ALA A 385 12.11 11.47 11.21
N LEU A 386 11.09 11.31 12.05
CA LEU A 386 9.69 11.55 11.68
C LEU A 386 9.45 13.02 11.34
N ALA A 387 10.04 13.96 12.08
CA ALA A 387 9.96 15.38 11.76
C ALA A 387 10.63 15.70 10.41
N ALA A 388 11.83 15.16 10.15
CA ALA A 388 12.50 15.31 8.86
C ALA A 388 11.68 14.70 7.71
N GLY A 389 11.18 13.49 7.90
CA GLY A 389 10.34 12.79 6.93
C GLY A 389 9.05 13.55 6.63
N ALA A 390 8.36 14.04 7.65
CA ALA A 390 7.16 14.87 7.48
C ALA A 390 7.45 16.15 6.68
N ARG A 391 8.58 16.82 6.94
CA ARG A 391 9.03 17.98 6.14
C ARG A 391 9.26 17.60 4.68
N HIS A 392 9.91 16.46 4.42
CA HIS A 392 10.16 16.00 3.05
C HIS A 392 8.88 15.56 2.33
N SER A 393 7.89 15.04 3.07
CA SER A 393 6.60 14.61 2.52
C SER A 393 5.72 15.75 2.00
N LEU A 394 5.98 17.00 2.43
CA LEU A 394 5.28 18.18 1.91
C LEU A 394 5.36 18.30 0.37
N GLY A 395 6.37 17.70 -0.27
CA GLY A 395 6.49 17.65 -1.73
C GLY A 395 5.33 16.95 -2.44
N VAL A 396 4.63 16.00 -1.80
CA VAL A 396 3.48 15.31 -2.41
C VAL A 396 2.17 16.09 -2.27
N VAL A 397 2.14 17.11 -1.42
CA VAL A 397 1.00 18.01 -1.23
C VAL A 397 0.99 19.04 -2.38
N PRO A 398 -0.12 19.15 -3.15
CA PRO A 398 -0.24 20.12 -4.23
C PRO A 398 -0.02 21.56 -3.75
N ARG A 399 0.58 22.41 -4.59
CA ARG A 399 0.63 23.85 -4.30
C ARG A 399 -0.73 24.48 -4.56
N LEU A 400 -1.19 25.32 -3.63
CA LEU A 400 -2.36 26.18 -3.84
C LEU A 400 -1.89 27.59 -4.14
N ARG A 401 -2.36 28.13 -5.28
CA ARG A 401 -2.04 29.50 -5.69
C ARG A 401 -2.91 30.50 -4.94
N GLY A 402 -2.40 31.72 -4.82
CA GLY A 402 -3.09 32.80 -4.14
C GLY A 402 -3.00 32.70 -2.62
N ARG A 403 -3.78 33.55 -1.94
CA ARG A 403 -3.78 33.72 -0.50
C ARG A 403 -4.89 32.89 0.15
N THR A 404 -4.52 32.00 1.06
CA THR A 404 -5.45 31.04 1.68
C THR A 404 -5.53 31.24 3.19
N LEU A 405 -6.75 31.38 3.72
CA LEU A 405 -6.98 31.31 5.16
C LEU A 405 -7.26 29.87 5.57
N VAL A 406 -6.42 29.27 6.42
CA VAL A 406 -6.63 27.94 7.00
C VAL A 406 -7.05 28.08 8.46
N VAL A 407 -8.29 27.75 8.76
CA VAL A 407 -8.86 27.76 10.12
C VAL A 407 -8.94 26.35 10.64
N VAL A 408 -8.32 26.08 11.80
CA VAL A 408 -8.26 24.75 12.39
C VAL A 408 -8.92 24.74 13.78
N GLU A 409 -9.86 23.83 13.97
CA GLU A 409 -10.38 23.50 15.30
C GLU A 409 -9.36 22.66 16.08
N PRO A 410 -8.97 23.10 17.29
CA PRO A 410 -8.00 22.39 18.10
C PRO A 410 -8.55 21.04 18.61
N GLY A 411 -7.72 20.27 19.32
CA GLY A 411 -8.12 18.99 19.92
C GLY A 411 -7.87 17.74 19.08
N SER A 412 -7.27 17.89 17.90
CA SER A 412 -6.79 16.75 17.10
C SER A 412 -5.49 17.09 16.39
N ASP A 413 -4.41 16.38 16.71
CA ASP A 413 -3.11 16.51 16.05
C ASP A 413 -3.22 16.26 14.55
N THR A 414 -4.08 15.31 14.11
CA THR A 414 -4.33 15.06 12.69
C THR A 414 -4.96 16.28 12.00
N ARG A 415 -5.91 16.98 12.65
CA ARG A 415 -6.49 18.23 12.10
C ARG A 415 -5.44 19.32 12.00
N ILE A 416 -4.65 19.49 13.06
CA ILE A 416 -3.61 20.51 13.14
C ILE A 416 -2.53 20.26 12.08
N VAL A 417 -1.99 19.05 12.00
CA VAL A 417 -0.99 18.70 10.97
C VAL A 417 -1.56 18.85 9.56
N PHE A 418 -2.82 18.47 9.32
CA PHE A 418 -3.45 18.67 8.02
C PHE A 418 -3.48 20.15 7.63
N GLY A 419 -3.97 21.01 8.54
CA GLY A 419 -4.04 22.46 8.31
C GLY A 419 -2.66 23.09 8.11
N LEU A 420 -1.68 22.74 8.95
CA LEU A 420 -0.31 23.23 8.86
C LEU A 420 0.36 22.81 7.55
N ALA A 421 0.25 21.53 7.18
CA ALA A 421 0.84 21.00 5.95
C ALA A 421 0.19 21.61 4.69
N LEU A 422 -1.12 21.86 4.72
CA LEU A 422 -1.82 22.58 3.64
C LEU A 422 -1.28 24.01 3.52
N ALA A 423 -1.24 24.74 4.63
CA ALA A 423 -0.84 26.14 4.66
C ALA A 423 0.63 26.34 4.22
N GLN A 424 1.53 25.43 4.61
CA GLN A 424 2.93 25.40 4.14
C GLN A 424 3.09 25.18 2.63
N ARG A 425 2.01 24.82 1.93
CA ARG A 425 1.99 24.53 0.49
C ARG A 425 1.19 25.54 -0.31
N CYS A 426 0.56 26.50 0.34
CA CYS A 426 0.02 27.69 -0.28
C CYS A 426 1.16 28.64 -0.69
N ASP A 427 0.90 29.49 -1.69
CA ASP A 427 1.83 30.58 -2.03
C ASP A 427 1.85 31.67 -0.95
N ASP A 428 0.67 31.97 -0.37
CA ASP A 428 0.51 32.77 0.83
C ASP A 428 -0.58 32.15 1.72
N ALA A 429 -0.34 32.03 3.03
CA ALA A 429 -1.31 31.47 3.95
C ALA A 429 -1.29 32.11 5.33
N ASP A 430 -2.50 32.39 5.82
CA ASP A 430 -2.77 32.69 7.22
C ASP A 430 -3.34 31.45 7.89
N VAL A 431 -2.83 31.11 9.08
CA VAL A 431 -3.35 30.00 9.88
C VAL A 431 -4.00 30.56 11.14
N GLY A 432 -5.26 30.21 11.33
CA GLY A 432 -6.06 30.61 12.48
C GLY A 432 -6.56 29.42 13.29
N LEU A 433 -6.77 29.62 14.58
CA LEU A 433 -7.47 28.67 15.43
C LEU A 433 -8.98 29.00 15.44
N LEU A 434 -9.83 27.98 15.33
CA LEU A 434 -11.27 28.14 15.41
C LEU A 434 -11.64 28.62 16.82
N GLY A 435 -12.21 29.83 16.92
CA GLY A 435 -12.51 30.47 18.19
C GLY A 435 -11.52 31.56 18.62
N GLY A 436 -10.44 31.80 17.86
CA GLY A 436 -9.50 32.90 18.09
C GLY A 436 -8.05 32.47 18.00
N GLY A 437 -7.18 33.34 17.47
CA GLY A 437 -5.72 33.12 17.44
C GLY A 437 -5.16 33.03 16.03
N ARG A 438 -4.00 33.67 15.82
CA ARG A 438 -3.17 33.47 14.62
C ARG A 438 -1.95 32.63 14.98
N PHE A 439 -1.66 31.61 14.18
CA PHE A 439 -0.44 30.82 14.30
C PHE A 439 0.60 31.27 13.26
N PRO A 440 1.80 31.69 13.66
CA PRO A 440 2.84 32.13 12.73
C PRO A 440 3.54 30.94 12.07
N LEU A 441 3.37 30.77 10.77
CA LEU A 441 4.08 29.76 10.00
C LEU A 441 5.56 30.11 9.82
N GLU A 442 6.43 29.11 9.99
CA GLU A 442 7.84 29.23 9.65
C GLU A 442 8.13 28.57 8.29
N PRO A 443 8.74 29.30 7.33
CA PRO A 443 9.06 28.75 6.02
C PRO A 443 9.94 27.50 6.09
N GLY A 444 9.45 26.40 5.52
CA GLY A 444 10.18 25.15 5.47
C GLY A 444 10.25 24.40 6.80
N GLU A 445 9.53 24.80 7.84
CA GLU A 445 9.40 24.03 9.08
C GLU A 445 8.76 22.64 8.81
N SER A 446 9.09 21.64 9.62
CA SER A 446 8.35 20.37 9.61
C SER A 446 6.94 20.60 10.16
N PRO A 447 5.87 20.04 9.56
CA PRO A 447 4.53 20.16 10.13
C PRO A 447 4.41 19.49 11.51
N LEU A 448 5.31 18.55 11.86
CA LEU A 448 5.37 17.97 13.21
C LEU A 448 6.09 18.86 14.22
N HIS A 449 7.11 19.62 13.80
CA HIS A 449 7.67 20.67 14.66
C HIS A 449 6.69 21.82 14.84
N ALA A 450 6.00 22.21 13.77
CA ALA A 450 4.93 23.21 13.83
C ALA A 450 3.78 22.76 14.76
N LEU A 451 3.48 21.46 14.84
CA LEU A 451 2.54 20.89 15.81
C LEU A 451 3.02 21.07 17.26
N ILE A 452 4.30 20.78 17.54
CA ILE A 452 4.87 21.04 18.89
C ILE A 452 4.75 22.52 19.23
N ARG A 453 5.12 23.39 18.27
CA ARG A 453 5.11 24.84 18.43
C ARG A 453 3.68 25.34 18.65
N TRP A 454 2.71 24.81 17.90
CA TRP A 454 1.27 25.07 18.07
C TRP A 454 0.81 24.81 19.50
N HIS A 455 1.14 23.64 20.07
CA HIS A 455 0.77 23.29 21.44
C HIS A 455 1.45 24.17 22.50
N SER A 456 2.57 24.81 22.17
CA SER A 456 3.28 25.74 23.04
C SER A 456 2.96 27.22 22.81
N THR A 457 2.23 27.55 21.73
CA THR A 457 1.96 28.94 21.34
C THR A 457 0.69 29.44 22.02
N ASP A 458 0.74 30.65 22.58
CA ASP A 458 -0.45 31.32 23.10
C ASP A 458 -1.31 31.86 21.93
N LEU A 459 -2.34 31.10 21.57
CA LEU A 459 -3.26 31.41 20.48
C LEU A 459 -4.48 32.23 20.93
N ARG A 460 -4.41 32.98 22.04
CA ARG A 460 -5.52 33.86 22.47
C ARG A 460 -5.60 35.21 21.72
N THR A 461 -4.76 35.40 20.71
CA THR A 461 -4.75 36.61 19.88
C THR A 461 -5.97 36.69 18.95
N ALA A 462 -6.20 37.83 18.29
CA ALA A 462 -7.29 37.96 17.34
C ALA A 462 -7.09 37.00 16.14
N ALA A 463 -8.17 36.33 15.72
CA ALA A 463 -8.14 35.50 14.51
C ALA A 463 -7.94 36.35 13.25
N PRO A 464 -7.25 35.84 12.22
CA PRO A 464 -7.15 36.51 10.92
C PRO A 464 -8.55 36.65 10.28
N ALA A 465 -8.84 37.84 9.75
CA ALA A 465 -10.09 38.08 9.02
C ALA A 465 -10.07 37.37 7.65
N ALA A 466 -11.20 36.83 7.22
CA ALA A 466 -11.31 36.18 5.91
C ALA A 466 -11.17 37.16 4.73
N THR A 467 -11.34 38.46 4.96
CA THR A 467 -11.22 39.51 3.94
C THR A 467 -9.84 39.52 3.27
N GLY A 468 -9.82 39.56 1.93
CA GLY A 468 -8.60 39.60 1.13
C GLY A 468 -7.92 38.25 0.89
N HIS A 469 -8.58 37.14 1.24
CA HIS A 469 -8.16 35.79 0.88
C HIS A 469 -8.88 35.32 -0.38
N ASP A 470 -8.18 34.55 -1.22
CA ASP A 470 -8.75 33.91 -2.40
C ASP A 470 -9.59 32.68 -2.04
N ARG A 471 -9.38 32.11 -0.85
CA ARG A 471 -10.13 30.96 -0.34
C ARG A 471 -10.01 30.81 1.18
N VAL A 472 -10.99 30.14 1.77
CA VAL A 472 -11.01 29.75 3.19
C VAL A 472 -11.11 28.23 3.30
N VAL A 473 -10.27 27.63 4.15
CA VAL A 473 -10.29 26.20 4.46
C VAL A 473 -10.55 26.04 5.95
N LEU A 474 -11.67 25.42 6.31
CA LEU A 474 -12.05 25.12 7.68
C LEU A 474 -11.83 23.63 7.96
N VAL A 475 -11.02 23.32 8.97
CA VAL A 475 -10.77 21.94 9.44
C VAL A 475 -11.36 21.82 10.84
N THR A 476 -12.46 21.10 10.97
CA THR A 476 -13.30 21.08 12.18
C THR A 476 -13.60 19.66 12.65
N GLU A 477 -13.89 19.51 13.93
CA GLU A 477 -14.56 18.32 14.43
C GLU A 477 -15.93 18.20 13.79
N GLN A 478 -16.78 19.20 13.98
CA GLN A 478 -18.16 19.19 13.54
C GLN A 478 -18.54 20.55 12.99
N TYR A 479 -19.11 20.54 11.79
CA TYR A 479 -19.57 21.77 11.17
C TYR A 479 -20.96 22.15 11.68
N HIS A 480 -21.04 23.26 12.42
CA HIS A 480 -22.29 23.77 13.01
C HIS A 480 -22.81 25.00 12.27
N GLU A 481 -21.94 25.98 12.05
CA GLU A 481 -22.28 27.25 11.43
C GLU A 481 -21.23 27.65 10.40
N THR A 482 -21.65 28.42 9.39
CA THR A 482 -20.72 28.91 8.39
C THR A 482 -19.85 30.00 9.03
N PRO A 483 -18.51 29.90 8.96
CA PRO A 483 -17.65 31.01 9.36
C PRO A 483 -17.99 32.27 8.56
N ASP A 484 -17.73 33.45 9.13
CA ASP A 484 -17.90 34.72 8.44
C ASP A 484 -16.92 34.81 7.25
N VAL A 485 -17.41 34.44 6.07
CA VAL A 485 -16.64 34.37 4.83
C VAL A 485 -17.29 35.32 3.83
N PRO A 486 -16.53 36.29 3.28
CA PRO A 486 -17.05 37.25 2.31
C PRO A 486 -17.75 36.57 1.12
N ALA A 487 -18.79 37.24 0.60
CA ALA A 487 -19.51 36.74 -0.56
C ALA A 487 -18.57 36.52 -1.75
N GLY A 488 -18.67 35.35 -2.39
CA GLY A 488 -17.84 34.97 -3.54
C GLY A 488 -16.52 34.28 -3.18
N VAL A 489 -16.06 34.34 -1.92
CA VAL A 489 -14.85 33.61 -1.50
C VAL A 489 -15.18 32.12 -1.30
N PRO A 490 -14.48 31.19 -2.00
CA PRO A 490 -14.62 29.76 -1.80
C PRO A 490 -14.38 29.33 -0.35
N LEU A 491 -15.24 28.44 0.15
CA LEU A 491 -15.13 27.84 1.49
C LEU A 491 -15.04 26.32 1.37
N TYR A 492 -13.95 25.75 1.85
CA TYR A 492 -13.73 24.31 1.90
C TYR A 492 -13.75 23.81 3.34
N VAL A 493 -14.71 22.96 3.68
CA VAL A 493 -14.88 22.43 5.03
C VAL A 493 -14.42 20.97 5.06
N TRP A 494 -13.52 20.63 5.99
CA TRP A 494 -13.19 19.27 6.39
C TRP A 494 -13.74 18.99 7.78
N GLU A 495 -14.74 18.11 7.82
CA GLU A 495 -15.29 17.60 9.07
C GLU A 495 -14.61 16.28 9.46
N THR A 496 -14.19 16.13 10.72
CA THR A 496 -13.50 14.93 11.21
C THR A 496 -14.31 14.05 12.14
N ARG A 497 -15.42 14.56 12.69
CA ARG A 497 -16.30 13.81 13.58
C ARG A 497 -16.82 12.56 12.89
N ARG A 498 -16.98 11.52 13.69
CA ARG A 498 -17.58 10.26 13.24
C ARG A 498 -19.07 10.47 13.01
N TYR A 499 -19.53 10.18 11.80
CA TYR A 499 -20.92 10.28 11.38
C TYR A 499 -21.91 9.66 12.39
N SER A 500 -22.99 10.38 12.71
CA SER A 500 -24.19 9.84 13.35
C SER A 500 -25.36 9.70 12.36
N ARG A 501 -26.24 8.73 12.56
CA ARG A 501 -27.34 8.37 11.62
C ARG A 501 -28.35 9.51 11.33
N HIS A 502 -28.31 10.63 12.06
CA HIS A 502 -29.32 11.68 12.01
C HIS A 502 -28.78 13.05 11.54
N GLU A 503 -27.54 13.11 11.03
CA GLU A 503 -26.93 14.38 10.59
C GLU A 503 -27.27 14.70 9.13
N HIS A 504 -27.77 15.93 8.89
CA HIS A 504 -27.86 16.49 7.55
C HIS A 504 -26.48 16.98 7.09
N GLU A 505 -26.08 16.59 5.87
CA GLU A 505 -24.97 17.28 5.20
C GLU A 505 -25.43 18.70 4.82
N PRO A 506 -24.56 19.71 4.92
CA PRO A 506 -24.90 21.02 4.40
C PRO A 506 -25.11 20.90 2.88
N GLU A 507 -26.30 21.27 2.41
CA GLU A 507 -26.60 21.29 0.99
C GLU A 507 -25.96 22.53 0.36
N PHE A 508 -24.92 22.33 -0.43
CA PHE A 508 -24.38 23.38 -1.29
C PHE A 508 -25.02 23.28 -2.66
N ALA A 509 -25.41 24.44 -3.21
CA ALA A 509 -25.93 24.52 -4.58
C ALA A 509 -24.93 23.91 -5.58
N HIS A 510 -25.45 23.30 -6.65
CA HIS A 510 -24.61 22.74 -7.70
C HIS A 510 -23.74 23.85 -8.33
N GLY A 511 -22.44 23.61 -8.49
CA GLY A 511 -21.49 24.63 -8.96
C GLY A 511 -21.12 25.70 -7.92
N SER A 512 -21.56 25.57 -6.67
CA SER A 512 -21.17 26.47 -5.58
C SER A 512 -19.64 26.48 -5.39
N PRO A 513 -19.03 27.64 -5.08
CA PRO A 513 -17.62 27.73 -4.69
C PRO A 513 -17.36 27.10 -3.31
N ARG A 514 -18.36 26.45 -2.70
CA ARG A 514 -18.24 25.79 -1.40
C ARG A 514 -18.12 24.28 -1.56
N GLY A 515 -17.15 23.69 -0.86
CA GLY A 515 -16.95 22.24 -0.79
C GLY A 515 -17.01 21.75 0.66
N PHE A 516 -17.63 20.58 0.87
CA PHE A 516 -17.69 19.95 2.18
C PHE A 516 -17.25 18.50 2.07
N PHE A 517 -16.25 18.16 2.88
CA PHE A 517 -15.52 16.91 2.85
C PHE A 517 -15.51 16.30 4.25
N ARG A 518 -15.56 14.96 4.33
CA ARG A 518 -15.55 14.23 5.61
C ARG A 518 -14.32 13.33 5.74
N GLY A 519 -13.67 13.40 6.88
CA GLY A 519 -12.46 12.64 7.20
C GLY A 519 -11.19 13.22 6.59
N LEU A 520 -10.07 12.90 7.22
CA LEU A 520 -8.74 13.36 6.82
C LEU A 520 -7.84 12.18 6.44
N GLY A 521 -7.06 12.37 5.39
CA GLY A 521 -6.00 11.47 4.94
C GLY A 521 -5.16 12.19 3.88
N ASP A 522 -4.00 11.65 3.50
CA ASP A 522 -3.09 12.34 2.56
C ASP A 522 -3.73 12.61 1.19
N ALA A 523 -4.70 11.79 0.77
CA ALA A 523 -5.46 12.04 -0.46
C ALA A 523 -6.33 13.31 -0.39
N SER A 524 -6.71 13.77 0.81
CA SER A 524 -7.54 14.96 1.00
C SER A 524 -6.88 16.22 0.45
N PHE A 525 -5.55 16.31 0.45
CA PHE A 525 -4.80 17.46 -0.09
C PHE A 525 -5.03 17.69 -1.60
N ARG A 526 -5.45 16.66 -2.34
CA ARG A 526 -5.71 16.77 -3.79
C ARG A 526 -7.10 17.30 -4.12
N LEU A 527 -7.99 17.39 -3.13
CA LEU A 527 -9.40 17.70 -3.38
C LEU A 527 -9.63 19.16 -3.74
N ILE A 528 -8.95 20.13 -3.11
CA ILE A 528 -9.14 21.56 -3.41
C ILE A 528 -8.81 21.86 -4.89
N PRO A 529 -7.61 21.52 -5.41
CA PRO A 529 -7.29 21.80 -6.81
C PRO A 529 -8.26 21.12 -7.78
N GLN A 530 -8.64 19.87 -7.50
CA GLN A 530 -9.58 19.11 -8.33
C GLN A 530 -10.98 19.73 -8.32
N TRP A 531 -11.43 20.22 -7.16
CA TRP A 531 -12.72 20.88 -7.00
C TRP A 531 -12.75 22.21 -7.74
N GLU A 532 -11.72 23.03 -7.61
CA GLU A 532 -11.61 24.31 -8.31
C GLU A 532 -11.61 24.13 -9.83
N GLU A 533 -10.87 23.13 -10.33
CA GLU A 533 -10.88 22.78 -11.76
C GLU A 533 -12.27 22.33 -12.22
N PHE A 534 -12.96 21.53 -11.41
CA PHE A 534 -14.32 21.07 -11.69
C PHE A 534 -15.33 22.23 -11.73
N VAL A 535 -15.30 23.14 -10.76
CA VAL A 535 -16.20 24.29 -10.71
C VAL A 535 -15.93 25.23 -11.88
N ALA A 536 -14.67 25.51 -12.20
CA ALA A 536 -14.30 26.35 -13.34
C ALA A 536 -14.84 25.80 -14.68
N LYS A 537 -14.76 24.49 -14.91
CA LYS A 537 -15.28 23.84 -16.13
C LYS A 537 -16.81 23.97 -16.27
N ASN A 538 -17.54 23.90 -15.17
CA ASN A 538 -19.00 24.04 -15.18
C ASN A 538 -19.44 25.49 -15.42
N GLN A 539 -18.69 26.47 -14.90
CA GLN A 539 -18.97 27.90 -15.14
C GLN A 539 -18.72 28.32 -16.60
N ILE A 540 -17.81 27.66 -17.32
CA ILE A 540 -17.54 27.93 -18.74
C ILE A 540 -18.59 27.27 -19.66
N SER A 541 -19.29 26.25 -19.17
CA SER A 541 -20.29 25.49 -19.94
C SER A 541 -21.73 25.99 -19.73
N SER A 542 -21.91 26.98 -18.85
CA SER A 542 -23.18 27.67 -18.55
C SER A 542 -23.14 29.06 -19.17
#